data_AF-D0LQS3-F1
#
_entry.id   AF-D0LQS3-F1
#
_cell.length_a   1.000
_cell.length_b   1.000
_cell.length_c   1.000
_cell.angle_alpha   90.00
_cell.angle_beta   90.00
_cell.angle_gamma   90.00
#
_symmetry.space_group_name_H-M   'P 1'
#
loop_
_entity.id
_entity.type
_entity.pdbx_description
1 polymer ?
#
loop_
_entity_poly.entity_id
_entity_poly.type
_entity_poly.pdbx_seq_one_letter_code
_entity_poly.pdbx_strand_id
1 'polypeptide(L)'
;MKGKNTGAELQADAGAKAEVQSGADADTDAAHIETTSVRTENGAIVVTGRLFRHGGGNGRPHRFTGQPTKPPPRPTRRPARVAQMLAFAHRVEAEVAGGDFESRSVAARHYAMTTRRTTQLMSLLWLAPDVQEDVLFLEAVDGREPISGQALEKIARIADWSEQRRGWHEVRRG
;
A
#
# COMPACT_ATOMS: atom_id res chain seq x y z
N MET A 1 -3.30 -0.81 72.55
CA MET A 1 -3.42 -2.21 72.13
C MET A 1 -2.71 -2.39 70.79
N LYS A 2 -1.69 -3.27 70.81
CA LYS A 2 -1.05 -4.07 69.75
C LYS A 2 -1.45 -3.84 68.27
N GLY A 3 -0.43 -3.68 67.41
CA GLY A 3 -0.50 -3.99 65.96
C GLY A 3 0.35 -3.05 65.07
N LYS A 4 1.69 -3.06 65.18
CA LYS A 4 2.63 -3.62 64.18
C LYS A 4 2.52 -3.04 62.75
N ASN A 5 3.28 -1.96 62.53
CA ASN A 5 4.43 -1.75 61.63
C ASN A 5 4.49 -2.42 60.23
N THR A 6 5.19 -1.65 59.36
CA THR A 6 5.96 -2.00 58.14
C THR A 6 5.17 -1.70 56.86
N GLY A 7 5.56 -0.79 55.96
CA GLY A 7 6.83 -0.12 55.71
C GLY A 7 7.17 -0.25 54.22
N ALA A 8 7.57 0.86 53.60
CA ALA A 8 8.25 0.99 52.29
C ALA A 8 7.42 0.95 50.98
N GLU A 9 7.14 2.16 50.49
CA GLU A 9 7.67 2.77 49.25
C GLU A 9 7.45 2.17 47.85
N LEU A 10 6.83 3.03 47.02
CA LEU A 10 7.24 3.53 45.70
C LEU A 10 7.08 2.66 44.42
N GLN A 11 6.01 3.04 43.71
CA GLN A 11 5.97 3.58 42.33
C GLN A 11 6.11 2.69 41.09
N ALA A 12 5.08 2.83 40.23
CA ALA A 12 5.00 2.67 38.76
C ALA A 12 5.26 1.26 38.21
N ASP A 13 4.59 0.73 37.19
CA ASP A 13 3.95 1.32 36.03
C ASP A 13 2.90 0.32 35.50
N ALA A 14 1.90 0.83 34.80
CA ALA A 14 0.76 0.11 34.25
C ALA A 14 1.16 -0.83 33.09
N GLY A 15 0.81 -2.12 33.24
CA GLY A 15 0.89 -3.09 32.16
C GLY A 15 -0.38 -3.92 32.11
N ALA A 16 -1.34 -3.52 31.26
CA ALA A 16 -2.44 -4.36 30.84
C ALA A 16 -2.51 -4.35 29.31
N LYS A 17 -2.21 -5.49 28.68
CA LYS A 17 -3.22 -6.29 28.01
C LYS A 17 -2.61 -7.54 27.38
N ALA A 18 -3.29 -8.65 27.66
CA ALA A 18 -3.20 -9.89 26.94
C ALA A 18 -3.70 -9.71 25.50
N GLU A 19 -3.13 -10.49 24.58
CA GLU A 19 -3.93 -11.30 23.65
C GLU A 19 -3.10 -12.49 23.15
N VAL A 20 -3.66 -13.66 23.39
CA VAL A 20 -3.27 -14.96 22.85
C VAL A 20 -4.30 -15.28 21.76
N GLN A 21 -3.89 -15.71 20.57
CA GLN A 21 -4.11 -17.08 20.03
C GLN A 21 -3.97 -17.15 18.50
N SER A 22 -3.16 -18.15 18.07
CA SER A 22 -3.26 -19.06 16.89
C SER A 22 -3.94 -18.59 15.60
N GLY A 23 -3.45 -18.89 14.39
CA GLY A 23 -2.46 -19.86 13.93
C GLY A 23 -2.68 -20.08 12.43
N ALA A 24 -1.65 -20.51 11.70
CA ALA A 24 -1.78 -21.21 10.42
C ALA A 24 -0.42 -21.81 10.09
N ASP A 25 -0.39 -23.13 10.10
CA ASP A 25 0.76 -24.00 9.90
C ASP A 25 1.46 -23.75 8.58
N ALA A 26 2.78 -23.59 8.65
CA ALA A 26 3.68 -23.93 7.56
C ALA A 26 4.90 -24.58 8.20
N ASP A 27 4.74 -25.88 8.42
CA ASP A 27 5.79 -26.84 8.68
C ASP A 27 7.00 -26.56 7.76
N THR A 28 8.01 -25.93 8.34
CA THR A 28 9.36 -25.98 7.83
C THR A 28 10.22 -26.30 9.03
N ASP A 29 10.39 -27.61 9.23
CA ASP A 29 11.39 -28.23 10.08
C ASP A 29 12.78 -27.71 9.69
N ALA A 30 13.10 -26.51 10.14
CA ALA A 30 14.38 -25.87 9.97
C ALA A 30 15.26 -26.40 11.11
N ALA A 31 15.87 -27.57 10.87
CA ALA A 31 16.89 -28.16 11.72
C ALA A 31 17.80 -27.05 12.28
N HIS A 32 17.72 -26.85 13.60
CA HIS A 32 18.53 -25.89 14.32
C HIS A 32 19.99 -26.36 14.28
N ILE A 33 20.75 -25.93 13.28
CA ILE A 33 22.19 -26.16 13.26
C ILE A 33 22.79 -25.15 14.24
N GLU A 34 23.21 -25.64 15.40
CA GLU A 34 23.92 -24.84 16.39
C GLU A 34 25.12 -24.14 15.72
N THR A 35 25.17 -22.82 15.86
CA THR A 35 26.29 -22.04 15.32
C THR A 35 27.49 -22.22 16.25
N THR A 36 28.46 -23.05 15.83
CA THR A 36 29.70 -23.27 16.56
C THR A 36 30.78 -22.31 16.07
N SER A 37 31.42 -21.59 16.99
CA SER A 37 32.61 -20.78 16.70
C SER A 37 33.85 -21.42 17.32
N VAL A 38 34.84 -21.78 16.50
CA VAL A 38 36.15 -22.30 16.94
C VAL A 38 37.22 -21.25 16.67
N ARG A 39 38.07 -20.97 17.66
CA ARG A 39 39.24 -20.10 17.48
C ARG A 39 40.42 -20.94 17.02
N THR A 40 41.04 -20.58 15.90
CA THR A 40 42.22 -21.26 15.38
C THR A 40 43.48 -20.76 16.08
N GLU A 41 44.55 -21.54 15.99
CA GLU A 41 45.91 -21.21 16.45
C GLU A 41 46.44 -19.88 15.88
N ASN A 42 46.00 -19.51 14.67
CA ASN A 42 46.35 -18.26 14.01
C ASN A 42 45.49 -17.06 14.47
N GLY A 43 44.67 -17.24 15.51
CA GLY A 43 43.80 -16.21 16.08
C GLY A 43 42.51 -15.96 15.30
N ALA A 44 42.26 -16.66 14.19
CA ALA A 44 41.04 -16.53 13.41
C ALA A 44 39.85 -17.21 14.11
N ILE A 45 38.63 -16.70 13.90
CA ILE A 45 37.40 -17.32 14.39
C ILE A 45 36.71 -17.98 13.19
N VAL A 46 36.61 -19.31 13.22
CA VAL A 46 35.87 -20.09 12.23
C VAL A 46 34.47 -20.31 12.80
N VAL A 47 33.46 -19.75 12.13
CA VAL A 47 32.06 -19.95 12.49
C VAL A 47 31.44 -20.95 11.51
N THR A 48 31.07 -22.11 12.02
CA THR A 48 30.42 -23.19 11.27
C THR A 48 28.94 -23.28 11.66
N GLY A 49 28.07 -23.18 10.67
CA GLY A 49 26.62 -23.17 10.86
C GLY A 49 25.91 -22.53 9.66
N ARG A 50 24.57 -22.39 9.74
CA ARG A 50 23.79 -21.70 8.72
C ARG A 50 23.85 -20.19 8.93
N LEU A 51 24.79 -19.54 8.25
CA LEU A 51 24.96 -18.09 8.28
C LEU A 51 24.30 -17.43 7.07
N PHE A 52 23.55 -16.36 7.32
CA PHE A 52 22.94 -15.52 6.31
C PHE A 52 23.83 -14.31 6.05
N ARG A 53 24.06 -14.00 4.77
CA ARG A 53 24.83 -12.84 4.33
C ARG A 53 23.93 -11.60 4.33
N HIS A 54 24.30 -10.59 5.10
CA HIS A 54 23.66 -9.29 5.17
C HIS A 54 24.54 -8.21 4.56
N GLY A 55 23.93 -7.38 3.72
CA GLY A 55 24.56 -6.21 3.12
C GLY A 55 25.67 -6.50 2.11
N GLY A 56 26.32 -5.41 1.71
CA GLY A 56 27.43 -5.31 0.79
C GLY A 56 27.04 -5.24 -0.69
N GLY A 57 27.69 -4.28 -1.34
CA GLY A 57 27.18 -3.49 -2.47
C GLY A 57 27.54 -2.03 -2.18
N ASN A 58 27.99 -1.28 -3.19
CA ASN A 58 28.52 0.09 -3.05
C ASN A 58 29.67 0.22 -2.02
N GLY A 59 30.65 -0.69 -2.05
CA GLY A 59 31.88 -0.60 -1.23
C GLY A 59 31.73 -0.93 0.26
N ARG A 60 30.53 -1.33 0.73
CA ARG A 60 30.32 -1.73 2.12
C ARG A 60 30.71 -3.20 2.37
N PRO A 61 31.37 -3.53 3.50
CA PRO A 61 31.72 -4.90 3.83
C PRO A 61 30.48 -5.75 4.11
N HIS A 62 30.58 -7.04 3.81
CA HIS A 62 29.53 -8.02 4.13
C HIS A 62 29.54 -8.35 5.62
N ARG A 63 28.34 -8.52 6.19
CA ARG A 63 28.15 -9.05 7.55
C ARG A 63 27.47 -10.41 7.45
N PHE A 64 27.84 -11.35 8.31
CA PHE A 64 27.18 -12.66 8.41
C PHE A 64 26.42 -12.70 9.74
N THR A 65 25.17 -13.18 9.72
CA THR A 65 24.34 -13.34 10.92
C THR A 65 23.65 -14.70 10.93
N GLY A 66 23.27 -15.21 12.10
CA GLY A 66 22.52 -16.47 12.21
C GLY A 66 21.03 -16.35 11.86
N GLN A 67 20.52 -15.14 11.62
CA GLN A 67 19.12 -14.91 11.33
C GLN A 67 18.90 -14.53 9.85
N PRO A 68 17.88 -15.11 9.19
CA PRO A 68 17.51 -14.72 7.85
C PRO A 68 17.04 -13.26 7.81
N THR A 69 17.28 -12.57 6.69
CA THR A 69 16.67 -11.25 6.45
C THR A 69 15.16 -11.37 6.51
N LYS A 70 14.49 -10.45 7.22
CA LYS A 70 13.03 -10.36 7.19
C LYS A 70 12.57 -10.24 5.73
N PRO A 71 11.62 -11.06 5.26
CA PRO A 71 11.10 -10.92 3.91
C PRO A 71 10.54 -9.50 3.71
N PRO A 72 10.65 -8.95 2.48
CA PRO A 72 10.09 -7.64 2.21
C PRO A 72 8.60 -7.60 2.58
N PRO A 73 8.09 -6.47 3.09
CA PRO A 73 6.66 -6.34 3.37
C PRO A 73 5.86 -6.63 2.10
N ARG A 74 4.65 -7.19 2.28
CA ARG A 74 3.74 -7.40 1.16
C ARG A 74 3.39 -6.04 0.54
N PRO A 75 3.27 -5.97 -0.80
CA PRO A 75 2.92 -4.72 -1.47
C PRO A 75 1.55 -4.26 -1.01
N THR A 76 1.42 -2.96 -0.77
CA THR A 76 0.17 -2.32 -0.42
C THR A 76 -0.61 -1.99 -1.70
N ARG A 77 -1.84 -2.50 -1.79
CA ARG A 77 -2.73 -2.28 -2.94
C ARG A 77 -3.92 -1.42 -2.52
N ARG A 78 -4.25 -0.42 -3.33
CA ARG A 78 -5.41 0.45 -3.14
C ARG A 78 -6.01 0.78 -4.49
N PRO A 79 -7.32 1.08 -4.59
CA PRO A 79 -7.90 1.60 -5.83
C PRO A 79 -7.13 2.84 -6.31
N ALA A 80 -6.77 2.88 -7.59
CA ALA A 80 -6.06 3.99 -8.19
C ALA A 80 -6.84 5.30 -8.02
N ARG A 81 -6.14 6.43 -7.96
CA ARG A 81 -6.81 7.73 -7.77
C ARG A 81 -7.77 8.05 -8.91
N VAL A 82 -7.44 7.65 -10.13
CA VAL A 82 -8.33 7.82 -11.30
C VAL A 82 -9.58 6.95 -11.21
N ALA A 83 -9.49 5.75 -10.61
CA ALA A 83 -10.63 4.88 -10.35
C ALA A 83 -11.59 5.54 -9.34
N GLN A 84 -11.04 6.06 -8.24
CA GLN A 84 -11.82 6.81 -7.24
C GLN A 84 -12.48 8.06 -7.84
N MET A 85 -11.77 8.77 -8.72
CA MET A 85 -12.34 9.90 -9.45
C MET A 85 -13.51 9.49 -10.35
N LEU A 86 -13.35 8.44 -11.15
CA LEU A 86 -14.43 7.98 -12.02
C LEU A 86 -15.65 7.50 -11.23
N ALA A 87 -15.43 6.74 -10.16
CA ALA A 87 -16.50 6.32 -9.25
C ALA A 87 -17.24 7.52 -8.64
N PHE A 88 -16.49 8.54 -8.21
CA PHE A 88 -17.08 9.76 -7.67
C PHE A 88 -17.82 10.58 -8.75
N ALA A 89 -17.34 10.57 -10.00
CA ALA A 89 -18.02 11.21 -11.11
C ALA A 89 -19.41 10.60 -11.35
N HIS A 90 -19.49 9.26 -11.36
CA HIS A 90 -20.76 8.53 -11.46
C HIS A 90 -21.69 8.83 -10.30
N ARG A 91 -21.17 8.93 -9.08
CA ARG A 91 -21.96 9.32 -7.91
C ARG A 91 -22.59 10.70 -8.09
N VAL A 92 -21.80 11.70 -8.47
CA VAL A 92 -22.31 13.06 -8.71
C VAL A 92 -23.36 13.05 -9.82
N GLU A 93 -23.15 12.29 -10.88
CA GLU A 93 -24.12 12.16 -11.96
C GLU A 93 -25.44 11.54 -11.49
N ALA A 94 -25.37 10.50 -10.65
CA ALA A 94 -26.54 9.85 -10.07
C ALA A 94 -27.32 10.78 -9.12
N GLU A 95 -26.63 11.56 -8.28
CA GLU A 95 -27.25 12.53 -7.38
C GLU A 95 -27.95 13.65 -8.16
N VAL A 96 -27.36 14.12 -9.27
CA VAL A 96 -28.02 15.10 -10.15
C VAL A 96 -29.21 14.48 -10.88
N ALA A 97 -29.07 13.27 -11.43
CA ALA A 97 -30.17 12.58 -12.12
C ALA A 97 -31.32 12.21 -11.17
N GLY A 98 -31.01 11.92 -9.90
CA GLY A 98 -31.98 11.67 -8.84
C GLY A 98 -32.66 12.92 -8.28
N GLY A 99 -32.18 14.11 -8.63
CA GLY A 99 -32.72 15.40 -8.18
C GLY A 99 -32.20 15.88 -6.83
N ASP A 100 -31.21 15.21 -6.24
CA ASP A 100 -30.55 15.67 -5.00
C ASP A 100 -29.82 17.00 -5.21
N PHE A 101 -29.32 17.22 -6.44
CA PHE A 101 -28.73 18.48 -6.88
C PHE A 101 -29.31 18.93 -8.22
N GLU A 102 -29.65 20.21 -8.33
CA GLU A 102 -30.18 20.81 -9.57
C GLU A 102 -29.21 20.70 -10.77
N SER A 103 -27.90 20.74 -10.50
CA SER A 103 -26.88 20.60 -11.55
C SER A 103 -25.55 20.12 -10.98
N ARG A 104 -24.70 19.61 -11.88
CA ARG A 104 -23.29 19.26 -11.56
C ARG A 104 -22.53 20.43 -10.92
N SER A 105 -22.85 21.66 -11.31
CA SER A 105 -22.25 22.89 -10.76
C SER A 105 -22.63 23.11 -9.30
N VAL A 106 -23.88 22.82 -8.94
CA VAL A 106 -24.38 22.91 -7.56
C VAL A 106 -23.76 21.81 -6.71
N ALA A 107 -23.73 20.56 -7.20
CA ALA A 107 -23.04 19.45 -6.54
C ALA A 107 -21.56 19.77 -6.29
N ALA A 108 -20.84 20.32 -7.29
CA ALA A 108 -19.45 20.71 -7.14
C ALA A 108 -19.22 21.76 -6.04
N ARG A 109 -20.10 22.75 -5.92
CA ARG A 109 -20.03 23.75 -4.84
C ARG A 109 -20.29 23.11 -3.48
N HIS A 110 -21.24 22.18 -3.39
CA HIS A 110 -21.51 21.42 -2.18
C HIS A 110 -20.27 20.63 -1.73
N TYR A 111 -19.57 19.99 -2.67
CA TYR A 111 -18.32 19.28 -2.40
C TYR A 111 -17.06 20.17 -2.31
N ALA A 112 -17.22 21.50 -2.26
CA ALA A 112 -16.13 22.48 -2.22
C ALA A 112 -15.07 22.31 -3.33
N MET A 113 -15.49 21.86 -4.51
CA MET A 113 -14.60 21.59 -5.65
C MET A 113 -14.41 22.84 -6.52
N THR A 114 -13.20 23.03 -7.03
CA THR A 114 -12.93 24.07 -8.03
C THR A 114 -13.51 23.67 -9.38
N THR A 115 -13.88 24.66 -10.22
CA THR A 115 -14.40 24.41 -11.58
C THR A 115 -13.49 23.49 -12.39
N ARG A 116 -12.18 23.74 -12.37
CA ARG A 116 -11.19 22.90 -13.06
C ARG A 116 -11.28 21.43 -12.61
N ARG A 117 -11.41 21.20 -11.30
CA ARG A 117 -11.46 19.86 -10.74
C ARG A 117 -12.77 19.17 -11.10
N THR A 118 -13.88 19.88 -11.09
CA THR A 118 -15.19 19.38 -11.53
C THR A 118 -15.16 18.99 -13.00
N THR A 119 -14.64 19.85 -13.87
CA THR A 119 -14.52 19.54 -15.31
C THR A 119 -13.66 18.29 -15.54
N GLN A 120 -12.52 18.18 -14.85
CA GLN A 120 -11.66 17.00 -14.95
C GLN A 120 -12.36 15.72 -14.48
N LEU A 121 -13.19 15.82 -13.44
CA LEU A 121 -13.94 14.69 -12.91
C LEU A 121 -15.02 14.25 -13.91
N MET A 122 -15.81 15.21 -14.40
CA MET A 122 -16.94 14.96 -15.29
C MET A 122 -16.51 14.54 -16.69
N SER A 123 -15.32 14.96 -17.16
CA SER A 123 -14.82 14.51 -18.46
C SER A 123 -14.55 13.00 -18.50
N LEU A 124 -14.27 12.37 -17.36
CA LEU A 124 -14.06 10.91 -17.31
C LEU A 124 -15.32 10.12 -17.70
N LEU A 125 -16.50 10.72 -17.56
CA LEU A 125 -17.76 10.09 -17.99
C LEU A 125 -17.90 10.02 -19.52
N TRP A 126 -17.03 10.70 -20.28
CA TRP A 126 -17.01 10.65 -21.75
C TRP A 126 -16.16 9.49 -22.30
N LEU A 127 -15.48 8.75 -21.43
CA LEU A 127 -14.76 7.55 -21.81
C LEU A 127 -15.73 6.49 -22.35
N ALA A 128 -15.25 5.66 -23.28
CA ALA A 128 -15.96 4.48 -23.74
C ALA A 128 -16.32 3.57 -22.54
N PRO A 129 -17.51 2.95 -22.51
CA PRO A 129 -17.98 2.18 -21.35
C PRO A 129 -17.01 1.08 -20.90
N ASP A 130 -16.39 0.38 -21.85
CA ASP A 130 -15.39 -0.66 -21.59
C ASP A 130 -14.10 -0.08 -20.99
N VAL A 131 -13.69 1.11 -21.41
CA VAL A 131 -12.54 1.81 -20.83
C VAL A 131 -12.87 2.31 -19.41
N GLN A 132 -14.10 2.75 -19.16
CA GLN A 132 -14.54 3.12 -17.81
C GLN A 132 -14.47 1.94 -16.85
N GLU A 133 -14.94 0.77 -17.26
CA GLU A 133 -14.86 -0.46 -16.47
C GLU A 133 -13.41 -0.80 -16.13
N ASP A 134 -12.54 -0.84 -17.15
CA ASP A 134 -11.10 -1.07 -16.97
C ASP A 134 -10.46 -0.08 -15.96
N VAL A 135 -10.83 1.20 -16.04
CA VAL A 135 -10.32 2.25 -15.14
C VAL A 135 -10.76 2.00 -13.70
N LEU A 136 -11.99 1.54 -13.47
CA LEU A 136 -12.51 1.25 -12.12
C LEU A 136 -11.75 0.13 -11.41
N PHE A 137 -11.15 -0.80 -12.17
CA PHE A 137 -10.33 -1.90 -11.64
C PHE A 137 -8.84 -1.58 -11.52
N LEU A 138 -8.41 -0.37 -11.83
CA LEU A 138 -7.01 0.02 -11.65
C LEU A 138 -6.64 0.11 -10.16
N GLU A 139 -5.46 -0.42 -9.83
CA GLU A 139 -4.87 -0.35 -8.49
C GLU A 139 -3.57 0.46 -8.49
N ALA A 140 -3.39 1.27 -7.46
CA ALA A 140 -2.09 1.79 -7.08
C ALA A 140 -1.37 0.77 -6.19
N VAL A 141 -0.12 0.46 -6.55
CA VAL A 141 0.74 -0.48 -5.81
C VAL A 141 1.85 0.31 -5.15
N ASP A 142 1.97 0.22 -3.81
CA ASP A 142 2.94 0.97 -3.01
C ASP A 142 2.93 2.48 -3.30
N GLY A 143 1.72 3.02 -3.50
CA GLY A 143 1.47 4.43 -3.79
C GLY A 143 1.80 4.86 -5.23
N ARG A 144 2.28 3.95 -6.08
CA ARG A 144 2.49 4.23 -7.51
C ARG A 144 1.18 4.09 -8.27
N GLU A 145 0.74 5.20 -8.87
CA GLU A 145 -0.42 5.22 -9.76
C GLU A 145 -0.09 4.56 -11.12
N PRO A 146 -0.97 3.70 -11.66
CA PRO A 146 -0.73 3.02 -12.93
C PRO A 146 -0.85 3.94 -14.15
N ILE A 147 -1.62 5.03 -14.02
CA ILE A 147 -1.81 6.03 -15.07
C ILE A 147 -2.01 7.42 -14.46
N SER A 148 -1.51 8.45 -15.13
CA SER A 148 -1.78 9.83 -14.72
C SER A 148 -3.21 10.26 -15.11
N GLY A 149 -3.86 11.06 -14.26
CA GLY A 149 -5.17 11.62 -14.58
C GLY A 149 -5.17 12.51 -15.82
N GLN A 150 -4.04 13.15 -16.16
CA GLN A 150 -3.92 13.95 -17.38
C GLN A 150 -3.92 13.09 -18.65
N ALA A 151 -3.25 11.94 -18.62
CA ALA A 151 -3.26 11.01 -19.75
C ALA A 151 -4.69 10.49 -19.99
N LEU A 152 -5.38 10.11 -18.92
CA LEU A 152 -6.77 9.65 -19.01
C LEU A 152 -7.72 10.75 -19.51
N GLU A 153 -7.55 11.99 -19.04
CA GLU A 153 -8.35 13.13 -19.51
C GLU A 153 -8.14 13.41 -21.01
N LYS A 154 -6.91 13.24 -21.53
CA LYS A 154 -6.66 13.38 -22.97
C LYS A 154 -7.42 12.34 -23.79
N ILE A 155 -7.45 11.08 -23.32
CA ILE A 155 -8.22 10.01 -23.95
C ILE A 155 -9.71 10.36 -23.93
N ALA A 156 -10.24 10.78 -22.78
CA ALA A 156 -11.66 11.10 -22.62
C ALA A 156 -12.16 12.24 -23.53
N ARG A 157 -11.28 13.10 -24.02
CA ARG A 157 -11.62 14.21 -24.93
C ARG A 157 -11.70 13.80 -26.41
N ILE A 158 -11.30 12.57 -26.75
CA ILE A 158 -11.42 12.04 -28.10
C ILE A 158 -12.89 11.67 -28.34
N ALA A 159 -13.50 12.16 -29.42
CA ALA A 159 -14.91 11.92 -29.69
C ALA A 159 -15.21 10.48 -30.16
N ASP A 160 -14.27 9.85 -30.87
CA ASP A 160 -14.40 8.49 -31.37
C ASP A 160 -13.95 7.45 -30.32
N TRP A 161 -14.85 6.55 -29.92
CA TRP A 161 -14.54 5.51 -28.92
C TRP A 161 -13.52 4.48 -29.39
N SER A 162 -13.41 4.21 -30.70
CA SER A 162 -12.39 3.30 -31.24
C SER A 162 -11.00 3.91 -31.09
N GLU A 163 -10.88 5.22 -31.30
CA GLU A 163 -9.65 5.97 -31.02
C GLU A 163 -9.35 6.05 -29.52
N GLN A 164 -10.37 6.24 -28.67
CA GLN A 164 -10.19 6.16 -27.22
C GLN A 164 -9.63 4.81 -26.77
N ARG A 165 -10.20 3.70 -27.23
CA ARG A 165 -9.71 2.34 -26.93
C ARG A 165 -8.27 2.15 -27.37
N ARG A 166 -7.91 2.64 -28.56
CA ARG A 166 -6.54 2.59 -29.06
C ARG A 166 -5.58 3.34 -28.12
N GLY A 167 -5.91 4.58 -27.78
CA GLY A 167 -5.12 5.38 -26.83
C GLY A 167 -5.03 4.74 -25.45
N TRP A 168 -6.12 4.15 -24.97
CA TRP A 168 -6.14 3.39 -23.71
C TRP A 168 -5.17 2.21 -23.72
N HIS A 169 -5.21 1.38 -24.77
CA HIS A 169 -4.30 0.25 -24.92
C HIS A 169 -2.83 0.67 -25.12
N GLU A 170 -2.57 1.83 -25.69
CA GLU A 170 -1.21 2.39 -25.78
C GLU A 170 -0.69 2.80 -24.40
N VAL A 171 -1.47 3.55 -23.62
CA VAL A 171 -1.06 3.96 -22.27
C VAL A 171 -0.94 2.78 -21.31
N ARG A 172 -1.77 1.74 -21.49
CA ARG A 172 -1.69 0.48 -20.73
C ARG A 172 -0.44 -0.36 -21.01
N ARG A 173 0.24 -0.13 -22.14
CA ARG A 173 1.43 -0.89 -22.57
C ARG A 173 2.76 -0.20 -22.24
N GLY A 174 2.75 1.11 -22.04
CA GLY A 174 3.92 1.90 -21.66
C GLY A 174 4.14 1.94 -20.15
#